data_AF-A0A954NVP4-F1
#
_entry.id   AF-A0A954NVP4-F1
#
_cell.length_a   1.000
_cell.length_b   1.000
_cell.length_c   1.000
_cell.angle_alpha   90.00
_cell.angle_beta   90.00
_cell.angle_gamma   90.00
#
_symmetry.space_group_name_H-M   'P 1'
#
loop_
_entity.id
_entity.type
_entity.pdbx_description
1 polymer ?
#
loop_
_entity_poly.entity_id
_entity_poly.type
_entity_poly.pdbx_seq_one_letter_code
_entity_poly.pdbx_strand_id
1 'polypeptide(L)'
;MSQKSIHEKLSELSQNLWWSWQPEVTSIFREIDPPLWSSLSHNPVLLLREYDADKLEVRAREEVLHSRINWAYRRWQEYMDSHNTWGDVHAGVLGHRPAAYFSAEFGLHESLRIYSGGLGVLAGDHLKSASDLGIPLVGVGLFYHEGYFSQSVDETGWQQEAYSNVDPTTLPLKKVLTEQGEPVIISVETRHGSIYACVWQLDVGRVPLYLLDTNIKQNSEEDRQLTARLYGGDQRTRIRQEIMLGIGGVRALAALGITPRVMHMNEGHSAFAPLEVIRMRMKRDGLSFDDALRETAASGVFTTHTPVPAGHDRFDGGLIDEHVGPLAEELGIYHEGLMG
;
A
#
# COMPACT_ATOMS: atom_id res chain seq x y z
N MET A 1 -19.03 -8.72 28.35
CA MET A 1 -18.88 -7.86 27.15
C MET A 1 -20.22 -7.91 26.41
N SER A 2 -20.75 -6.75 26.00
CA SER A 2 -21.99 -6.71 25.21
C SER A 2 -21.81 -7.47 23.91
N GLN A 3 -22.82 -8.22 23.46
CA GLN A 3 -22.78 -8.91 22.18
C GLN A 3 -22.87 -7.87 21.05
N LYS A 4 -21.83 -7.77 20.21
CA LYS A 4 -21.81 -6.86 19.06
C LYS A 4 -23.02 -7.12 18.15
N SER A 5 -23.66 -6.04 17.71
CA SER A 5 -24.71 -6.03 16.69
C SER A 5 -24.19 -6.57 15.36
N ILE A 6 -25.11 -6.89 14.43
CA ILE A 6 -24.69 -7.31 13.08
C ILE A 6 -24.02 -6.17 12.32
N HIS A 7 -24.44 -4.93 12.55
CA HIS A 7 -23.87 -3.75 11.92
C HIS A 7 -22.41 -3.58 12.36
N GLU A 8 -22.13 -3.58 13.67
CA GLU A 8 -20.75 -3.47 14.19
C GLU A 8 -19.83 -4.58 13.65
N LYS A 9 -20.32 -5.82 13.54
CA LYS A 9 -19.55 -6.93 12.97
C LYS A 9 -19.22 -6.72 11.50
N LEU A 10 -20.19 -6.30 10.71
CA LEU A 10 -20.00 -6.01 9.29
C LEU A 10 -19.10 -4.79 9.07
N SER A 11 -19.22 -3.76 9.93
CA SER A 11 -18.32 -2.60 9.91
C SER A 11 -16.88 -3.00 10.21
N GLU A 12 -16.62 -3.89 11.17
CA GLU A 12 -15.26 -4.35 11.43
C GLU A 12 -14.72 -5.23 10.30
N LEU A 13 -15.56 -6.13 9.75
CA LEU A 13 -15.20 -6.93 8.58
C LEU A 13 -14.86 -6.05 7.38
N SER A 14 -15.62 -4.98 7.13
CA SER A 14 -15.38 -4.10 5.97
C SER A 14 -14.07 -3.32 6.05
N GLN A 15 -13.51 -3.15 7.26
CA GLN A 15 -12.26 -2.43 7.54
C GLN A 15 -10.99 -3.28 7.33
N ASN A 16 -11.11 -4.55 6.94
CA ASN A 16 -9.98 -5.43 6.64
C ASN A 16 -10.28 -6.19 5.35
N LEU A 17 -9.40 -6.15 4.35
CA LEU A 17 -9.67 -6.72 3.03
C LEU A 17 -9.81 -8.25 3.00
N TRP A 18 -9.62 -8.95 4.11
CA TRP A 18 -9.84 -10.39 4.21
C TRP A 18 -11.16 -10.84 3.58
N TRP A 19 -12.23 -10.07 3.74
CA TRP A 19 -13.53 -10.39 3.10
C TRP A 19 -13.45 -10.57 1.58
N SER A 20 -12.53 -9.86 0.90
CA SER A 20 -12.50 -9.75 -0.56
C SER A 20 -12.03 -11.02 -1.27
N TRP A 21 -11.32 -11.93 -0.59
CA TRP A 21 -10.98 -13.27 -1.11
C TRP A 21 -11.71 -14.40 -0.39
N GLN A 22 -12.79 -14.07 0.33
CA GLN A 22 -13.69 -15.03 0.96
C GLN A 22 -15.06 -14.92 0.29
N PRO A 23 -15.39 -15.82 -0.66
CA PRO A 23 -16.64 -15.76 -1.43
C PRO A 23 -17.89 -15.69 -0.55
N GLU A 24 -17.88 -16.42 0.57
CA GLU A 24 -18.99 -16.46 1.53
C GLU A 24 -19.20 -15.10 2.20
N VAL A 25 -18.14 -14.34 2.49
CA VAL A 25 -18.26 -13.02 3.12
C VAL A 25 -18.67 -11.98 2.09
N THR A 26 -18.12 -12.04 0.88
CA THR A 26 -18.51 -11.17 -0.24
C THR A 26 -20.00 -11.34 -0.58
N SER A 27 -20.52 -12.57 -0.53
CA SER A 27 -21.94 -12.85 -0.77
C SER A 27 -22.86 -12.17 0.26
N ILE A 28 -22.43 -12.08 1.53
CA ILE A 28 -23.19 -11.39 2.58
C ILE A 28 -23.37 -9.92 2.22
N PHE A 29 -22.29 -9.23 1.84
CA PHE A 29 -22.38 -7.80 1.45
C PHE A 29 -23.28 -7.60 0.23
N ARG A 30 -23.16 -8.48 -0.77
CA ARG A 30 -24.00 -8.43 -1.98
C ARG A 30 -25.49 -8.59 -1.67
N GLU A 31 -25.86 -9.47 -0.74
CA GLU A 31 -27.26 -9.81 -0.44
C GLU A 31 -28.00 -8.74 0.39
N ILE A 32 -27.25 -7.87 1.08
CA ILE A 32 -27.82 -6.71 1.80
C ILE A 32 -28.63 -5.85 0.81
N ASP A 33 -28.00 -5.42 -0.28
CA ASP A 33 -28.65 -4.65 -1.35
C ASP A 33 -27.87 -4.85 -2.67
N PRO A 34 -28.27 -5.80 -3.54
CA PRO A 34 -27.52 -6.12 -4.75
C PRO A 34 -27.38 -4.95 -5.76
N PRO A 35 -28.44 -4.15 -6.02
CA PRO A 35 -28.31 -2.94 -6.83
C PRO A 35 -27.31 -1.94 -6.26
N LEU A 36 -27.40 -1.62 -4.96
CA LEU A 36 -26.52 -0.66 -4.31
C LEU A 36 -25.07 -1.15 -4.27
N TRP A 37 -24.87 -2.44 -3.97
CA TRP A 37 -23.56 -3.10 -4.01
C TRP A 37 -22.87 -2.91 -5.37
N SER A 38 -23.61 -3.08 -6.45
CA SER A 38 -23.09 -2.93 -7.81
C SER A 38 -22.77 -1.46 -8.13
N SER A 39 -23.64 -0.51 -7.74
CA SER A 39 -23.39 0.91 -8.00
C SER A 39 -22.20 1.48 -7.20
N LEU A 40 -21.88 0.89 -6.05
CA LEU A 40 -20.78 1.31 -5.19
C LEU A 40 -19.44 0.66 -5.54
N SER A 41 -19.31 0.06 -6.73
CA SER A 41 -18.10 -0.69 -7.13
C SER A 41 -17.70 -1.72 -6.07
N HIS A 42 -18.70 -2.39 -5.48
CA HIS A 42 -18.49 -3.44 -4.49
C HIS A 42 -17.71 -2.97 -3.24
N ASN A 43 -17.92 -1.72 -2.82
CA ASN A 43 -17.30 -1.15 -1.61
C ASN A 43 -18.20 -1.37 -0.37
N PRO A 44 -17.81 -2.25 0.59
CA PRO A 44 -18.62 -2.53 1.77
C PRO A 44 -18.62 -1.40 2.80
N VAL A 45 -17.59 -0.54 2.80
CA VAL A 45 -17.54 0.64 3.69
C VAL A 45 -18.62 1.63 3.27
N LEU A 46 -18.73 1.91 1.97
CA LEU A 46 -19.80 2.77 1.44
C LEU A 46 -21.18 2.12 1.60
N LEU A 47 -21.31 0.82 1.32
CA LEU A 47 -22.58 0.12 1.49
C LEU A 47 -23.14 0.30 2.91
N LEU A 48 -22.33 0.06 3.94
CA LEU A 48 -22.76 0.18 5.33
C LEU A 48 -22.97 1.64 5.77
N ARG A 49 -22.35 2.61 5.10
CA ARG A 49 -22.57 4.03 5.35
C ARG A 49 -23.92 4.50 4.78
N GLU A 50 -24.32 3.96 3.63
CA GLU A 50 -25.59 4.30 2.97
C GLU A 50 -26.77 3.45 3.47
N TYR A 51 -26.50 2.25 3.99
CA TYR A 51 -27.50 1.31 4.48
C TYR A 51 -27.63 1.36 6.00
N ASP A 52 -28.60 2.15 6.47
CA ASP A 52 -28.89 2.35 7.91
C ASP A 52 -29.04 1.03 8.70
N ALA A 53 -28.59 1.05 9.96
CA ALA A 53 -28.57 -0.12 10.84
C ALA A 53 -29.95 -0.75 11.07
N ASP A 54 -31.03 0.02 11.15
CA ASP A 54 -32.38 -0.51 11.34
C ASP A 54 -32.85 -1.26 10.08
N LYS A 55 -32.53 -0.72 8.89
CA LYS A 55 -32.80 -1.40 7.62
C LYS A 55 -32.01 -2.69 7.51
N LEU A 56 -30.74 -2.67 7.91
CA LEU A 56 -29.86 -3.85 7.90
C LEU A 56 -30.42 -4.96 8.77
N GLU A 57 -30.95 -4.63 9.95
CA GLU A 57 -31.56 -5.59 10.87
C GLU A 57 -32.82 -6.23 10.28
N VAL A 58 -33.69 -5.45 9.61
CA VAL A 58 -34.86 -6.00 8.90
C VAL A 58 -34.42 -6.93 7.77
N ARG A 59 -33.51 -6.46 6.91
CA ARG A 59 -32.99 -7.21 5.76
C ARG A 59 -32.33 -8.52 6.18
N ALA A 60 -31.56 -8.49 7.27
CA ALA A 60 -30.87 -9.67 7.79
C ALA A 60 -31.84 -10.74 8.31
N ARG A 61 -33.06 -10.38 8.71
CA ARG A 61 -34.11 -11.34 9.08
C ARG A 61 -34.77 -11.96 7.85
N GLU A 62 -35.10 -11.12 6.86
CA GLU A 62 -35.74 -11.56 5.61
C GLU A 62 -34.85 -12.53 4.83
N GLU A 63 -33.55 -12.23 4.72
CA GLU A 63 -32.56 -13.03 3.99
C GLU A 63 -31.81 -14.04 4.88
N VAL A 64 -32.20 -14.16 6.15
CA VAL A 64 -31.61 -15.12 7.10
C VAL A 64 -30.07 -14.94 7.23
N LEU A 65 -29.59 -13.69 7.20
CA LEU A 65 -28.16 -13.36 7.21
C LEU A 65 -27.51 -13.45 8.60
N HIS A 66 -28.27 -13.36 9.69
CA HIS A 66 -27.71 -13.31 11.05
C HIS A 66 -26.71 -14.44 11.35
N SER A 67 -27.07 -15.68 11.02
CA SER A 67 -26.21 -16.85 11.26
C SER A 67 -24.93 -16.79 10.42
N ARG A 68 -25.04 -16.35 9.16
CA ARG A 68 -23.90 -16.21 8.23
C ARG A 68 -22.96 -15.08 8.66
N ILE A 69 -23.50 -13.93 9.08
CA ILE A 69 -22.73 -12.81 9.62
C ILE A 69 -21.98 -13.24 10.88
N ASN A 70 -22.66 -13.91 11.81
CA ASN A 70 -22.03 -14.40 13.04
C ASN A 70 -20.93 -15.43 12.74
N TRP A 71 -21.16 -16.34 11.80
CA TRP A 71 -20.16 -17.31 11.37
C TRP A 71 -18.95 -16.64 10.70
N ALA A 72 -19.18 -15.73 9.76
CA ALA A 72 -18.12 -15.00 9.05
C ALA A 72 -17.26 -14.19 10.01
N TYR A 73 -17.89 -13.49 10.96
CA TYR A 73 -17.19 -12.72 11.97
C TYR A 73 -16.34 -13.61 12.89
N ARG A 74 -16.87 -14.72 13.37
CA ARG A 74 -16.09 -15.69 14.18
C ARG A 74 -14.92 -16.27 13.40
N ARG A 75 -15.15 -16.67 12.14
CA ARG A 75 -14.09 -17.18 11.27
C ARG A 75 -12.98 -16.15 11.04
N TRP A 76 -13.34 -14.89 10.85
CA TRP A 76 -12.37 -13.80 10.74
C TRP A 76 -11.57 -13.63 12.04
N GLN A 77 -12.21 -13.65 13.20
CA GLN A 77 -11.51 -13.59 14.49
C GLN A 77 -10.57 -14.79 14.67
N GLU A 78 -11.03 -16.01 14.40
CA GLU A 78 -10.21 -17.24 14.45
C GLU A 78 -9.02 -17.17 13.49
N TYR A 79 -9.22 -16.59 12.30
CA TYR A 79 -8.16 -16.31 11.35
C TYR A 79 -7.15 -15.32 11.96
N MET A 80 -7.60 -14.14 12.37
CA MET A 80 -6.71 -13.09 12.88
C MET A 80 -5.95 -13.52 14.14
N ASP A 81 -6.59 -14.27 15.03
CA ASP A 81 -6.04 -14.70 16.33
C ASP A 81 -5.32 -16.06 16.29
N SER A 82 -5.12 -16.65 15.10
CA SER A 82 -4.41 -17.92 14.96
C SER A 82 -2.91 -17.75 15.22
N HIS A 83 -2.36 -18.57 16.12
CA HIS A 83 -0.93 -18.62 16.48
C HIS A 83 -0.23 -19.93 16.04
N ASN A 84 -0.82 -20.65 15.08
CA ASN A 84 -0.29 -21.91 14.54
C ASN A 84 -0.36 -21.93 13.00
N THR A 85 -0.08 -20.79 12.39
CA THR A 85 0.01 -20.65 10.94
C THR A 85 1.30 -21.30 10.41
N TRP A 86 1.41 -21.46 9.08
CA TRP A 86 2.65 -21.95 8.48
C TRP A 86 3.83 -21.03 8.81
N GLY A 87 3.62 -19.71 8.81
CA GLY A 87 4.62 -18.71 9.14
C GLY A 87 5.04 -18.75 10.61
N ASP A 88 4.13 -19.04 11.54
CA ASP A 88 4.49 -19.24 12.95
C ASP A 88 5.46 -20.41 13.13
N VAL A 89 5.26 -21.50 12.37
CA VAL A 89 6.06 -22.72 12.45
C VAL A 89 7.39 -22.59 11.68
N HIS A 90 7.39 -21.93 10.53
CA HIS A 90 8.50 -21.98 9.57
C HIS A 90 9.21 -20.64 9.33
N ALA A 91 8.60 -19.51 9.69
CA ALA A 91 9.11 -18.16 9.43
C ALA A 91 9.45 -17.37 10.71
N GLY A 92 9.68 -18.04 11.84
CA GLY A 92 9.99 -17.39 13.12
C GLY A 92 11.19 -16.42 13.08
N VAL A 93 12.13 -16.62 12.14
CA VAL A 93 13.26 -15.70 11.91
C VAL A 93 12.82 -14.29 11.46
N LEU A 94 11.62 -14.17 10.87
CA LEU A 94 11.03 -12.90 10.42
C LEU A 94 10.17 -12.23 11.50
N GLY A 95 9.88 -12.90 12.63
CA GLY A 95 8.85 -12.46 13.59
C GLY A 95 8.93 -10.98 13.99
N HIS A 96 10.03 -10.57 14.62
CA HIS A 96 10.23 -9.19 15.08
C HIS A 96 10.84 -8.26 14.00
N ARG A 97 11.16 -8.81 12.82
CA ARG A 97 11.77 -8.09 11.69
C ARG A 97 11.17 -8.63 10.39
N PRO A 98 9.99 -8.14 9.99
CA PRO A 98 9.25 -8.73 8.87
C PRO A 98 9.99 -8.56 7.53
N ALA A 99 9.52 -9.25 6.51
CA ALA A 99 9.84 -8.88 5.13
C ALA A 99 9.08 -7.59 4.76
N ALA A 100 9.73 -6.64 4.09
CA ALA A 100 9.07 -5.48 3.51
C ALA A 100 8.96 -5.65 1.99
N TYR A 101 7.74 -5.65 1.48
CA TYR A 101 7.43 -5.81 0.06
C TYR A 101 7.01 -4.47 -0.54
N PHE A 102 7.88 -3.91 -1.37
CA PHE A 102 7.68 -2.62 -2.03
C PHE A 102 7.12 -2.84 -3.43
N SER A 103 6.01 -2.19 -3.75
CA SER A 103 5.40 -2.23 -5.08
C SER A 103 4.75 -0.89 -5.41
N ALA A 104 4.82 -0.50 -6.69
CA ALA A 104 4.09 0.67 -7.17
C ALA A 104 2.59 0.39 -7.27
N GLU A 105 2.16 -0.86 -7.36
CA GLU A 105 0.74 -1.22 -7.48
C GLU A 105 0.35 -2.44 -6.66
N PHE A 106 -0.92 -2.48 -6.24
CA PHE A 106 -1.53 -3.56 -5.46
C PHE A 106 -2.95 -3.87 -5.93
N GLY A 107 -3.11 -4.97 -6.66
CA GLY A 107 -4.38 -5.50 -7.16
C GLY A 107 -5.12 -6.28 -6.07
N LEU A 108 -5.68 -5.57 -5.09
CA LEU A 108 -6.33 -6.18 -3.94
C LEU A 108 -7.83 -6.40 -4.18
N HIS A 109 -8.54 -5.32 -4.52
CA HIS A 109 -9.96 -5.28 -4.80
C HIS A 109 -10.28 -4.02 -5.64
N GLU A 110 -11.31 -4.09 -6.49
CA GLU A 110 -11.65 -3.00 -7.44
C GLU A 110 -12.09 -1.69 -6.77
N SER A 111 -12.51 -1.76 -5.50
CA SER A 111 -12.88 -0.58 -4.71
C SER A 111 -11.71 0.35 -4.37
N LEU A 112 -10.45 -0.12 -4.48
CA LEU A 112 -9.25 0.66 -4.11
C LEU A 112 -8.56 1.33 -5.31
N ARG A 113 -8.66 0.75 -6.51
CA ARG A 113 -8.12 1.29 -7.78
C ARG A 113 -6.63 1.70 -7.76
N ILE A 114 -5.80 1.02 -6.96
CA ILE A 114 -4.34 1.26 -6.85
C ILE A 114 -3.49 0.27 -7.68
N TYR A 115 -3.99 -0.15 -8.85
CA TYR A 115 -3.28 -1.04 -9.77
C TYR A 115 -3.74 -0.84 -11.22
N SER A 116 -2.89 -1.20 -12.19
CA SER A 116 -3.24 -1.16 -13.62
C SER A 116 -3.20 -2.53 -14.30
N GLY A 117 -2.38 -3.47 -13.81
CA GLY A 117 -2.20 -4.74 -14.51
C GLY A 117 -1.66 -5.89 -13.66
N GLY A 118 -0.96 -6.81 -14.33
CA GLY A 118 -0.52 -8.08 -13.76
C GLY A 118 0.50 -7.96 -12.64
N LEU A 119 1.36 -6.93 -12.65
CA LEU A 119 2.33 -6.67 -11.58
C LEU A 119 1.60 -6.37 -10.26
N GLY A 120 0.51 -5.61 -10.32
CA GLY A 120 -0.33 -5.26 -9.19
C GLY A 120 -1.15 -6.46 -8.71
N VAL A 121 -1.75 -7.22 -9.62
CA VAL A 121 -2.46 -8.47 -9.25
C VAL A 121 -1.52 -9.43 -8.51
N LEU A 122 -0.31 -9.62 -9.03
CA LEU A 122 0.72 -10.42 -8.35
C LEU A 122 1.04 -9.87 -6.97
N ALA A 123 1.28 -8.56 -6.83
CA ALA A 123 1.54 -7.93 -5.55
C ALA A 123 0.39 -8.13 -4.54
N GLY A 124 -0.86 -8.00 -4.99
CA GLY A 124 -2.05 -8.24 -4.19
C GLY A 124 -2.16 -9.69 -3.72
N ASP A 125 -1.98 -10.65 -4.63
CA ASP A 125 -2.00 -12.09 -4.32
C ASP A 125 -0.83 -12.50 -3.43
N HIS A 126 0.32 -11.81 -3.53
CA HIS A 126 1.46 -12.00 -2.64
C HIS A 126 1.09 -11.62 -1.21
N LEU A 127 0.45 -10.46 -1.00
CA LEU A 127 -0.03 -10.05 0.33
C LEU A 127 -1.10 -10.99 0.88
N LYS A 128 -2.07 -11.40 0.05
CA LYS A 128 -3.13 -12.36 0.44
C LYS A 128 -2.54 -13.71 0.85
N SER A 129 -1.59 -14.23 0.08
CA SER A 129 -0.91 -15.51 0.37
C SER A 129 -0.06 -15.41 1.63
N ALA A 130 0.71 -14.32 1.79
CA ALA A 130 1.48 -14.07 3.01
C ALA A 130 0.57 -13.97 4.23
N SER A 131 -0.58 -13.30 4.09
CA SER A 131 -1.61 -13.23 5.12
C SER A 131 -2.13 -14.61 5.48
N ASP A 132 -2.59 -15.42 4.51
CA ASP A 132 -3.16 -16.75 4.77
C ASP A 132 -2.15 -17.70 5.44
N LEU A 133 -0.90 -17.65 4.98
CA LEU A 133 0.21 -18.42 5.56
C LEU A 133 0.70 -17.88 6.90
N GLY A 134 0.34 -16.66 7.30
CA GLY A 134 0.84 -15.99 8.51
C GLY A 134 2.33 -15.62 8.43
N ILE A 135 2.84 -15.33 7.23
CA ILE A 135 4.21 -14.87 7.04
C ILE A 135 4.34 -13.43 7.55
N PRO A 136 5.30 -13.11 8.44
CA PRO A 136 5.56 -11.73 8.86
C PRO A 136 6.02 -10.88 7.68
N LEU A 137 5.09 -10.16 7.07
CA LEU A 137 5.30 -9.32 5.89
C LEU A 137 4.54 -8.01 6.06
N VAL A 138 5.14 -6.91 5.59
CA VAL A 138 4.51 -5.60 5.47
C VAL A 138 4.60 -5.14 4.01
N GLY A 139 3.51 -4.58 3.49
CA GLY A 139 3.49 -3.97 2.16
C GLY A 139 3.83 -2.48 2.23
N VAL A 140 4.50 -1.95 1.21
CA VAL A 140 4.75 -0.51 1.05
C VAL A 140 4.42 -0.09 -0.39
N GLY A 141 3.61 0.95 -0.53
CA GLY A 141 3.16 1.49 -1.81
C GLY A 141 2.83 2.98 -1.76
N LEU A 142 2.29 3.51 -2.85
CA LEU A 142 1.73 4.86 -2.93
C LEU A 142 0.20 4.78 -2.97
N PHE A 143 -0.48 5.76 -2.36
CA PHE A 143 -1.93 5.89 -2.45
C PHE A 143 -2.31 6.81 -3.61
N TYR A 144 -2.76 6.24 -4.73
CA TYR A 144 -3.20 7.01 -5.90
C TYR A 144 -4.64 7.48 -5.76
N HIS A 145 -4.86 8.76 -5.44
CA HIS A 145 -6.20 9.27 -5.13
C HIS A 145 -7.11 9.43 -6.36
N GLU A 146 -6.57 9.50 -7.58
CA GLU A 146 -7.35 9.36 -8.83
C GLU A 146 -7.33 7.92 -9.37
N GLY A 147 -6.54 7.03 -8.76
CA GLY A 147 -6.33 5.66 -9.19
C GLY A 147 -5.71 5.55 -10.59
N TYR A 148 -6.17 4.55 -11.34
CA TYR A 148 -6.03 4.49 -12.80
C TYR A 148 -7.30 5.06 -13.47
N PHE A 149 -7.47 4.92 -14.79
CA PHE A 149 -8.67 5.42 -15.46
C PHE A 149 -9.80 4.38 -15.54
N SER A 150 -11.04 4.87 -15.54
CA SER A 150 -12.19 4.13 -16.05
C SER A 150 -12.22 4.25 -17.57
N GLN A 151 -12.21 3.11 -18.26
CA GLN A 151 -12.27 3.04 -19.71
C GLN A 151 -13.73 3.06 -20.19
N SER A 152 -14.05 3.91 -21.15
CA SER A 152 -15.23 3.77 -22.00
C SER A 152 -14.85 3.86 -23.46
N VAL A 153 -15.70 3.34 -24.34
CA VAL A 153 -15.52 3.42 -25.79
C VAL A 153 -16.67 4.22 -26.36
N ASP A 154 -16.36 5.30 -27.07
CA ASP A 154 -17.37 6.16 -27.66
C ASP A 154 -17.98 5.55 -28.94
N GLU A 155 -18.97 6.26 -29.51
CA GLU A 155 -19.68 5.84 -30.72
C GLU A 155 -18.75 5.66 -31.95
N THR A 156 -17.55 6.25 -31.92
CA THR A 156 -16.55 6.17 -32.99
C THR A 156 -15.52 5.06 -32.76
N GLY A 157 -15.62 4.31 -31.66
CA GLY A 157 -14.69 3.25 -31.31
C GLY A 157 -13.41 3.75 -30.64
N TRP A 158 -13.34 5.03 -30.26
CA TRP A 158 -12.18 5.59 -29.57
C TRP A 158 -12.31 5.43 -28.05
N GLN A 159 -11.17 5.12 -27.42
CA GLN A 159 -11.07 5.04 -25.97
C GLN A 159 -11.22 6.44 -25.36
N GLN A 160 -12.06 6.51 -24.33
CA GLN A 160 -12.22 7.66 -23.46
C GLN A 160 -11.80 7.26 -22.04
N GLU A 161 -11.10 8.17 -21.37
CA GLU A 161 -10.53 7.96 -20.05
C GLU A 161 -11.21 8.89 -19.04
N ALA A 162 -11.79 8.31 -18.00
CA ALA A 162 -12.35 9.06 -16.89
C ALA A 162 -11.57 8.78 -15.60
N TYR A 163 -11.05 9.85 -15.00
CA TYR A 163 -10.36 9.83 -13.71
C TYR A 163 -11.29 10.36 -12.64
N SER A 164 -11.40 9.66 -11.51
CA SER A 164 -12.28 10.05 -10.42
C SER A 164 -11.52 10.06 -9.11
N ASN A 165 -11.57 11.20 -8.41
CA ASN A 165 -11.01 11.31 -7.07
C ASN A 165 -11.75 10.37 -6.10
N VAL A 166 -10.98 9.54 -5.42
CA VAL A 166 -11.45 8.68 -4.34
C VAL A 166 -11.25 9.40 -3.02
N ASP A 167 -12.33 9.53 -2.25
CA ASP A 167 -12.25 10.03 -0.88
C ASP A 167 -11.66 8.93 0.03
N PRO A 168 -10.47 9.12 0.64
CA PRO A 168 -9.86 8.13 1.51
C PRO A 168 -10.75 7.70 2.68
N THR A 169 -11.68 8.57 3.12
CA THR A 169 -12.61 8.26 4.21
C THR A 169 -13.69 7.24 3.84
N THR A 170 -13.83 6.94 2.55
CA THR A 170 -14.74 5.93 2.00
C THR A 170 -14.08 4.57 1.80
N LEU A 171 -12.78 4.47 2.10
CA LEU A 171 -11.99 3.26 1.99
C LEU A 171 -11.66 2.72 3.39
N PRO A 172 -11.28 1.44 3.51
CA PRO A 172 -10.80 0.86 4.77
C PRO A 172 -9.36 1.31 5.10
N LEU A 173 -9.10 2.62 5.01
CA LEU A 173 -7.81 3.24 5.29
C LEU A 173 -7.80 3.87 6.67
N LYS A 174 -6.78 3.52 7.45
CA LYS A 174 -6.54 4.12 8.77
C LYS A 174 -5.35 5.05 8.66
N LYS A 175 -5.49 6.28 9.16
CA LYS A 175 -4.35 7.19 9.25
C LYS A 175 -3.39 6.66 10.31
N VAL A 176 -2.11 6.51 9.96
CA VAL A 176 -1.08 6.12 10.94
C VAL A 176 -0.79 7.33 11.81
N LEU A 177 -0.82 7.14 13.13
CA LEU A 177 -0.61 8.18 14.13
C LEU A 177 0.69 7.92 14.91
N THR A 178 1.34 9.00 15.35
CA THR A 178 2.45 8.96 16.30
C THR A 178 1.95 8.58 17.69
N GLU A 179 2.87 8.36 18.63
CA GLU A 179 2.54 8.13 20.04
C GLU A 179 1.74 9.28 20.67
N GLN A 180 1.86 10.50 20.13
CA GLN A 180 1.14 11.69 20.56
C GLN A 180 -0.25 11.82 19.91
N GLY A 181 -0.64 10.91 19.03
CA GLY A 181 -1.93 10.93 18.33
C GLY A 181 -1.96 11.80 17.07
N GLU A 182 -0.82 12.33 16.64
CA GLU A 182 -0.70 13.16 15.42
C GLU A 182 -0.43 12.29 14.19
N PRO A 183 -0.85 12.67 12.97
CA PRO A 183 -0.51 11.93 11.77
C PRO A 183 1.00 11.76 11.56
N VAL A 184 1.45 10.54 11.24
CA VAL A 184 2.82 10.31 10.79
C VAL A 184 3.00 10.99 9.44
N ILE A 185 3.98 11.89 9.37
CA ILE A 185 4.41 12.59 8.16
C ILE A 185 5.89 12.33 7.97
N ILE A 186 6.25 11.83 6.80
CA ILE A 186 7.64 11.67 6.36
C ILE A 186 7.97 12.73 5.31
N SER A 187 9.26 12.96 5.10
CA SER A 187 9.75 13.83 4.03
C SER A 187 10.89 13.17 3.27
N VAL A 188 11.00 13.51 1.98
CA VAL A 188 12.13 13.23 1.12
C VAL A 188 12.71 14.56 0.65
N GLU A 189 13.99 14.78 0.90
CA GLU A 189 14.68 16.03 0.56
C GLU A 189 15.14 16.02 -0.89
N THR A 190 14.93 17.13 -1.59
CA THR A 190 15.44 17.41 -2.94
C THR A 190 16.21 18.73 -2.92
N ARG A 191 16.94 19.05 -3.98
CA ARG A 191 17.64 20.34 -4.14
C ARG A 191 16.70 21.56 -4.08
N HIS A 192 15.40 21.36 -4.31
CA HIS A 192 14.39 22.43 -4.34
C HIS A 192 13.44 22.41 -3.13
N GLY A 193 13.69 21.55 -2.15
CA GLY A 193 12.88 21.46 -0.94
C GLY A 193 12.45 20.03 -0.62
N SER A 194 11.69 19.88 0.45
CA SER A 194 11.17 18.59 0.91
C SER A 194 9.81 18.30 0.28
N ILE A 195 9.64 17.07 -0.20
CA ILE A 195 8.33 16.50 -0.55
C ILE A 195 7.86 15.71 0.67
N TYR A 196 6.67 16.04 1.18
CA TYR A 196 6.10 15.39 2.36
C TYR A 196 5.09 14.31 1.97
N ALA A 197 4.91 13.29 2.81
CA ALA A 197 3.81 12.33 2.65
C ALA A 197 3.25 11.94 4.01
N CYS A 198 1.93 11.81 4.10
CA CYS A 198 1.30 11.11 5.22
C CYS A 198 1.23 9.61 4.94
N VAL A 199 1.06 8.81 5.99
CA VAL A 199 1.02 7.34 5.88
C VAL A 199 -0.38 6.84 6.22
N TRP A 200 -0.97 6.11 5.28
CA TRP A 200 -2.18 5.33 5.48
C TRP A 200 -1.84 3.86 5.71
N GLN A 201 -2.60 3.18 6.56
CA GLN A 201 -2.55 1.73 6.74
C GLN A 201 -3.84 1.11 6.19
N LEU A 202 -3.65 0.04 5.42
CA LEU A 202 -4.68 -0.83 4.88
C LEU A 202 -4.41 -2.26 5.35
N ASP A 203 -5.36 -2.90 6.00
CA ASP A 203 -5.18 -4.26 6.49
C ASP A 203 -5.58 -5.28 5.42
N VAL A 204 -4.60 -6.03 4.90
CA VAL A 204 -4.79 -7.15 3.97
C VAL A 204 -4.73 -8.44 4.76
N GLY A 205 -5.85 -8.77 5.44
CA GLY A 205 -5.87 -9.87 6.39
C GLY A 205 -4.92 -9.56 7.55
N ARG A 206 -3.90 -10.40 7.75
CA ARG A 206 -2.85 -10.24 8.78
C ARG A 206 -1.72 -9.31 8.33
N VAL A 207 -1.63 -8.98 7.04
CA VAL A 207 -0.54 -8.17 6.48
C VAL A 207 -0.95 -6.70 6.43
N PRO A 208 -0.25 -5.79 7.14
CA PRO A 208 -0.46 -4.36 6.97
C PRO A 208 0.22 -3.88 5.69
N LEU A 209 -0.52 -3.12 4.89
CA LEU A 209 -0.03 -2.38 3.73
C LEU A 209 0.00 -0.89 4.05
N TYR A 210 1.18 -0.28 3.98
CA TYR A 210 1.38 1.15 4.16
C TYR A 210 1.40 1.87 2.82
N LEU A 211 0.53 2.87 2.68
CA LEU A 211 0.39 3.66 1.46
C LEU A 211 0.76 5.12 1.75
N LEU A 212 1.73 5.64 1.00
CA LEU A 212 2.18 7.03 1.13
C LEU A 212 1.33 7.95 0.27
N ASP A 213 0.91 9.07 0.84
CA ASP A 213 0.07 10.06 0.17
C ASP A 213 0.66 11.46 0.32
N THR A 214 1.02 12.07 -0.82
CA THR A 214 1.55 13.43 -0.88
C THR A 214 0.46 14.49 -1.01
N ASN A 215 -0.82 14.12 -1.10
CA ASN A 215 -1.94 15.05 -1.17
C ASN A 215 -2.27 15.68 0.20
N ILE A 216 -1.30 16.39 0.77
CA ILE A 216 -1.39 17.04 2.07
C ILE A 216 -1.08 18.54 1.95
N LYS A 217 -1.52 19.34 2.92
CA LYS A 217 -1.45 20.82 2.85
C LYS A 217 -0.02 21.38 2.90
N GLN A 218 0.93 20.60 3.38
CA GLN A 218 2.35 20.96 3.50
C GLN A 218 3.06 21.05 2.15
N ASN A 219 2.50 20.38 1.14
CA ASN A 219 3.08 20.24 -0.18
C ASN A 219 2.57 21.31 -1.15
N SER A 220 3.39 21.65 -2.15
CA SER A 220 2.95 22.48 -3.27
C SER A 220 1.88 21.75 -4.08
N GLU A 221 1.13 22.45 -4.93
CA GLU A 221 0.13 21.79 -5.79
C GLU A 221 0.79 20.73 -6.69
N GLU A 222 1.98 21.00 -7.23
CA GLU A 222 2.74 20.04 -8.02
C GLU A 222 3.08 18.77 -7.22
N ASP A 223 3.51 18.92 -5.96
CA ASP A 223 3.86 17.80 -5.08
C ASP A 223 2.65 16.96 -4.68
N ARG A 224 1.47 17.58 -4.56
CA ARG A 224 0.21 16.90 -4.25
C ARG A 224 -0.27 16.03 -5.42
N GLN A 225 0.03 16.44 -6.64
CA GLN A 225 -0.30 15.67 -7.85
C GLN A 225 0.60 14.43 -8.02
N LEU A 226 1.68 14.29 -7.24
CA LEU A 226 2.58 13.14 -7.31
C LEU A 226 1.86 11.81 -7.08
N THR A 227 0.91 11.79 -6.14
CA THR A 227 0.07 10.63 -5.83
C THR A 227 -1.33 10.74 -6.43
N ALA A 228 -1.51 11.52 -7.52
CA ALA A 228 -2.78 11.55 -8.24
C ALA A 228 -3.01 10.25 -9.01
N ARG A 229 -2.16 9.97 -10.00
CA ARG A 229 -2.35 8.87 -10.96
C ARG A 229 -1.22 7.85 -10.93
N LEU A 230 -1.60 6.59 -11.02
CA LEU A 230 -0.68 5.49 -11.26
C LEU A 230 -0.14 5.57 -12.70
N TYR A 231 1.19 5.56 -12.87
CA TYR A 231 1.88 5.75 -14.16
C TYR A 231 1.57 7.08 -14.87
N GLY A 232 1.13 8.10 -14.13
CA GLY A 232 0.89 9.43 -14.68
C GLY A 232 2.14 10.30 -14.78
N GLY A 233 2.01 11.41 -15.52
CA GLY A 233 3.00 12.48 -15.58
C GLY A 233 4.16 12.21 -16.53
N ASP A 234 5.23 12.99 -16.36
CA ASP A 234 6.46 12.95 -17.14
C ASP A 234 7.62 12.29 -16.36
N GLN A 235 8.84 12.33 -16.90
CA GLN A 235 10.01 11.76 -16.21
C GLN A 235 10.26 12.37 -14.83
N ARG A 236 9.99 13.67 -14.66
CA ARG A 236 10.09 14.36 -13.36
C ARG A 236 9.06 13.79 -12.37
N THR A 237 7.83 13.57 -12.81
CA THR A 237 6.81 12.95 -11.97
C THR A 237 7.21 11.52 -11.59
N ARG A 238 7.72 10.73 -12.56
CA ARG A 238 8.14 9.34 -12.35
C ARG A 238 9.26 9.20 -11.32
N ILE A 239 10.37 9.93 -11.46
CA ILE A 239 11.46 9.85 -10.48
C ILE A 239 10.98 10.27 -9.09
N ARG A 240 10.11 11.27 -9.01
CA ARG A 240 9.54 11.72 -7.73
C ARG A 240 8.64 10.65 -7.09
N GLN A 241 7.90 9.88 -7.89
CA GLN A 241 7.12 8.75 -7.38
C GLN A 241 8.05 7.65 -6.86
N GLU A 242 9.13 7.35 -7.58
CA GLU A 242 10.10 6.33 -7.19
C GLU A 242 10.92 6.69 -5.95
N ILE A 243 11.36 7.95 -5.79
CA ILE A 243 12.02 8.37 -4.55
C ILE A 243 11.04 8.35 -3.38
N MET A 244 9.77 8.69 -3.59
CA MET A 244 8.77 8.65 -2.53
C MET A 244 8.48 7.19 -2.13
N LEU A 245 8.30 6.30 -3.10
CA LEU A 245 8.08 4.87 -2.84
C LEU A 245 9.31 4.23 -2.18
N GLY A 246 10.51 4.51 -2.69
CA GLY A 246 11.76 3.93 -2.20
C GLY A 246 12.24 4.58 -0.89
N ILE A 247 12.72 5.82 -0.95
CA ILE A 247 13.27 6.55 0.19
C ILE A 247 12.17 6.85 1.20
N GLY A 248 11.04 7.41 0.74
CA GLY A 248 9.91 7.73 1.61
C GLY A 248 9.32 6.49 2.28
N GLY A 249 9.26 5.36 1.57
CA GLY A 249 8.80 4.08 2.11
C GLY A 249 9.70 3.52 3.22
N VAL A 250 11.03 3.58 3.03
CA VAL A 250 11.97 3.19 4.10
C VAL A 250 11.85 4.12 5.31
N ARG A 251 11.73 5.44 5.09
CA ARG A 251 11.52 6.42 6.16
C ARG A 251 10.19 6.20 6.89
N ALA A 252 9.13 5.81 6.18
CA ALA A 252 7.85 5.46 6.79
C ALA A 252 8.01 4.24 7.70
N LEU A 253 8.59 3.14 7.22
CA LEU A 253 8.85 1.97 8.07
C LEU A 253 9.66 2.32 9.32
N ALA A 254 10.69 3.17 9.17
CA ALA A 254 11.49 3.65 10.29
C ALA A 254 10.66 4.46 11.31
N ALA A 255 9.78 5.35 10.84
CA ALA A 255 8.88 6.14 11.69
C ALA A 255 7.86 5.28 12.43
N LEU A 256 7.47 4.12 11.87
CA LEU A 256 6.62 3.13 12.52
C LEU A 256 7.40 2.17 13.44
N GLY A 257 8.73 2.33 13.58
CA GLY A 257 9.58 1.43 14.36
C GLY A 257 9.80 0.05 13.71
N ILE A 258 9.44 -0.11 12.43
CA ILE A 258 9.58 -1.36 11.69
C ILE A 258 10.98 -1.43 11.08
N THR A 259 11.76 -2.43 11.47
CA THR A 259 13.08 -2.70 10.88
C THR A 259 13.04 -4.03 10.12
N PRO A 260 12.86 -4.01 8.78
CA PRO A 260 12.74 -5.22 7.99
C PRO A 260 13.99 -6.10 8.08
N ARG A 261 13.82 -7.43 7.96
CA ARG A 261 14.93 -8.37 7.77
C ARG A 261 15.30 -8.50 6.29
N VAL A 262 14.30 -8.44 5.43
CA VAL A 262 14.40 -8.54 3.97
C VAL A 262 13.65 -7.38 3.36
N MET A 263 14.22 -6.74 2.34
CA MET A 263 13.51 -5.81 1.49
C MET A 263 13.34 -6.41 0.10
N HIS A 264 12.10 -6.59 -0.32
CA HIS A 264 11.74 -7.10 -1.63
C HIS A 264 11.22 -5.95 -2.48
N MET A 265 11.96 -5.61 -3.53
CA MET A 265 11.60 -4.59 -4.53
C MET A 265 10.94 -5.28 -5.73
N ASN A 266 9.66 -4.99 -5.93
CA ASN A 266 8.88 -5.45 -7.06
C ASN A 266 9.07 -4.50 -8.25
N GLU A 267 9.92 -4.89 -9.21
CA GLU A 267 10.41 -4.07 -10.32
C GLU A 267 11.24 -2.84 -9.86
N GLY A 268 11.76 -2.05 -10.81
CA GLY A 268 12.66 -0.91 -10.55
C GLY A 268 12.06 0.28 -9.79
N HIS A 269 10.77 0.27 -9.46
CA HIS A 269 10.04 1.45 -8.99
C HIS A 269 10.43 1.90 -7.57
N SER A 270 11.05 0.99 -6.82
CA SER A 270 11.55 1.21 -5.47
C SER A 270 13.08 1.12 -5.41
N ALA A 271 13.76 1.25 -6.55
CA ALA A 271 15.22 1.09 -6.65
C ALA A 271 16.03 2.09 -5.81
N PHE A 272 15.43 3.18 -5.35
CA PHE A 272 16.06 4.14 -4.43
C PHE A 272 15.98 3.71 -2.95
N ALA A 273 15.18 2.70 -2.59
CA ALA A 273 15.05 2.23 -1.20
C ALA A 273 16.39 1.78 -0.59
N PRO A 274 17.27 1.01 -1.29
CA PRO A 274 18.56 0.61 -0.75
C PRO A 274 19.45 1.78 -0.34
N LEU A 275 19.42 2.92 -1.05
CA LEU A 275 20.22 4.10 -0.70
C LEU A 275 19.85 4.65 0.68
N GLU A 276 18.55 4.73 0.98
CA GLU A 276 18.08 5.17 2.30
C GLU A 276 18.42 4.14 3.39
N VAL A 277 18.37 2.84 3.10
CA VAL A 277 18.81 1.81 4.05
C VAL A 277 20.30 1.92 4.37
N ILE A 278 21.14 2.14 3.35
CA ILE A 278 22.59 2.36 3.54
C ILE A 278 22.80 3.58 4.43
N ARG A 279 22.15 4.71 4.13
CA ARG A 279 22.22 5.94 4.92
C ARG A 279 21.82 5.69 6.38
N MET A 280 20.73 4.97 6.61
CA MET A 280 20.28 4.62 7.95
C MET A 280 21.29 3.77 8.71
N ARG A 281 21.90 2.76 8.05
CA ARG A 281 22.95 1.92 8.65
C ARG A 281 24.20 2.74 8.98
N MET A 282 24.63 3.62 8.08
CA MET A 282 25.77 4.52 8.35
C MET A 282 25.50 5.41 9.58
N LYS A 283 24.32 6.02 9.67
CA LYS A 283 23.98 6.92 10.78
C LYS A 283 23.70 6.21 12.11
N ARG A 284 22.97 5.10 12.07
CA ARG A 284 22.50 4.40 13.28
C ARG A 284 23.52 3.39 13.80
N ASP A 285 24.11 2.63 12.88
CA ASP A 285 24.97 1.50 13.20
C ASP A 285 26.47 1.87 13.09
N GLY A 286 26.79 3.07 12.58
CA GLY A 286 28.16 3.59 12.48
C GLY A 286 29.00 2.92 11.40
N LEU A 287 28.36 2.23 10.45
CA LEU A 287 29.04 1.51 9.38
C LEU A 287 29.66 2.46 8.35
N SER A 288 30.75 2.01 7.72
CA SER A 288 31.24 2.62 6.49
C SER A 288 30.22 2.45 5.36
N PHE A 289 30.31 3.27 4.30
CA PHE A 289 29.47 3.10 3.12
C PHE A 289 29.58 1.68 2.54
N ASP A 290 30.80 1.16 2.39
CA ASP A 290 31.04 -0.16 1.80
C ASP A 290 30.44 -1.30 2.64
N ASP A 291 30.54 -1.22 3.97
CA ASP A 291 29.96 -2.23 4.85
C ASP A 291 28.44 -2.14 4.86
N ALA A 292 27.88 -0.92 4.92
CA ALA A 292 26.45 -0.69 4.83
C ALA A 292 25.86 -1.15 3.48
N LEU A 293 26.58 -0.93 2.38
CA LEU A 293 26.23 -1.41 1.04
C LEU A 293 26.19 -2.94 1.00
N ARG A 294 27.24 -3.62 1.48
CA ARG A 294 27.31 -5.09 1.52
C ARG A 294 26.17 -5.68 2.33
N GLU A 295 25.90 -5.13 3.52
CA GLU A 295 24.81 -5.62 4.36
C GLU A 295 23.42 -5.34 3.77
N THR A 296 23.25 -4.19 3.13
CA THR A 296 21.99 -3.85 2.45
C THR A 296 21.74 -4.80 1.29
N ALA A 297 22.76 -5.05 0.46
CA ALA A 297 22.69 -6.00 -0.65
C ALA A 297 22.36 -7.43 -0.18
N ALA A 298 22.93 -7.88 0.94
CA ALA A 298 22.64 -9.19 1.52
C ALA A 298 21.19 -9.35 2.03
N SER A 299 20.48 -8.24 2.25
CA SER A 299 19.07 -8.21 2.69
C SER A 299 18.10 -7.79 1.58
N GLY A 300 18.59 -7.51 0.37
CA GLY A 300 17.79 -7.05 -0.76
C GLY A 300 17.38 -8.21 -1.68
N VAL A 301 16.11 -8.21 -2.07
CA VAL A 301 15.57 -9.08 -3.12
C VAL A 301 14.98 -8.18 -4.20
N PHE A 302 15.39 -8.40 -5.44
CA PHE A 302 14.87 -7.68 -6.59
C PHE A 302 14.18 -8.67 -7.52
N THR A 303 12.98 -8.33 -7.98
CA THR A 303 12.25 -9.13 -8.99
C THR A 303 11.92 -8.23 -10.16
N THR A 304 12.35 -8.63 -11.36
CA THR A 304 11.98 -7.97 -12.61
C THR A 304 11.00 -8.83 -13.38
N HIS A 305 9.98 -8.20 -13.97
CA HIS A 305 8.91 -8.83 -14.72
C HIS A 305 8.98 -8.47 -16.20
N THR A 306 9.66 -7.36 -16.53
CA THR A 306 9.83 -6.90 -17.90
C THR A 306 11.25 -7.17 -18.39
N PRO A 307 11.47 -8.17 -19.27
CA PRO A 307 12.80 -8.49 -19.78
C PRO A 307 13.28 -7.51 -20.86
N VAL A 308 12.47 -6.52 -21.23
CA VAL A 308 12.78 -5.57 -22.31
C VAL A 308 13.13 -4.18 -21.76
N PRO A 309 14.12 -3.46 -22.34
CA PRO A 309 14.58 -2.16 -21.85
C PRO A 309 13.50 -1.08 -21.77
N ALA A 310 12.42 -1.20 -22.55
CA ALA A 310 11.32 -0.25 -22.55
C ALA A 310 10.51 -0.26 -21.24
N GLY A 311 10.62 -1.32 -20.42
CA GLY A 311 10.00 -1.39 -19.10
C GLY A 311 10.86 -0.84 -17.97
N HIS A 312 12.03 -0.28 -18.26
CA HIS A 312 12.94 0.26 -17.26
C HIS A 312 12.98 1.78 -17.37
N ASP A 313 12.57 2.46 -16.30
CA ASP A 313 12.66 3.91 -16.20
C ASP A 313 14.15 4.35 -16.30
N ARG A 314 14.38 5.43 -17.05
CA ARG A 314 15.70 6.05 -17.21
C ARG A 314 15.56 7.53 -16.95
N PHE A 315 16.38 8.04 -16.06
CA PHE A 315 16.38 9.44 -15.65
C PHE A 315 17.67 10.11 -16.11
N ASP A 316 17.55 11.34 -16.58
CA ASP A 316 18.70 12.19 -16.86
C ASP A 316 19.49 12.47 -15.57
N GLY A 317 20.81 12.63 -15.69
CA GLY A 317 21.69 12.88 -14.54
C GLY A 317 21.30 14.14 -13.75
N GLY A 318 20.74 15.16 -14.42
CA GLY A 318 20.23 16.36 -13.75
C GLY A 318 19.03 16.06 -12.84
N LEU A 319 18.09 15.21 -13.28
CA LEU A 319 16.95 14.80 -12.45
C LEU A 319 17.41 13.99 -11.23
N ILE A 320 18.41 13.14 -11.44
CA ILE A 320 19.01 12.34 -10.39
C ILE A 320 19.72 13.23 -9.35
N ASP A 321 20.53 14.19 -9.76
CA ASP A 321 21.18 15.13 -8.83
C ASP A 321 20.14 16.00 -8.09
N GLU A 322 19.09 16.41 -8.78
CA GLU A 322 18.03 17.21 -8.19
C GLU A 322 17.30 16.47 -7.05
N HIS A 323 16.97 15.20 -7.28
CA HIS A 323 16.08 14.46 -6.40
C HIS A 323 16.78 13.50 -5.43
N VAL A 324 17.96 13.00 -5.80
CA VAL A 324 18.74 12.03 -5.02
C VAL A 324 20.07 12.64 -4.54
N GLY A 325 20.53 13.75 -5.13
CA GLY A 325 21.78 14.42 -4.76
C GLY A 325 21.94 14.70 -3.26
N PRO A 326 20.94 15.25 -2.54
CA PRO A 326 21.04 15.45 -1.09
C PRO A 326 21.32 14.16 -0.32
N LEU A 327 20.66 13.05 -0.70
CA LEU A 327 20.92 11.73 -0.12
C LEU A 327 22.32 11.22 -0.48
N ALA A 328 22.77 11.44 -1.71
CA ALA A 328 24.09 11.04 -2.18
C ALA A 328 25.21 11.73 -1.38
N GLU A 329 25.03 13.02 -1.07
CA GLU A 329 25.94 13.79 -0.23
C GLU A 329 26.03 13.23 1.20
N GLU A 330 24.90 12.81 1.79
CA GLU A 330 24.88 12.13 3.09
C GLU A 330 25.60 10.76 3.05
N LEU A 331 25.58 10.09 1.89
CA LEU A 331 26.28 8.83 1.67
C LEU A 331 27.77 9.01 1.34
N GLY A 332 28.21 10.24 1.07
CA GLY A 332 29.57 10.53 0.59
C GLY A 332 29.85 10.06 -0.84
N ILE A 333 28.79 9.88 -1.65
CA ILE A 333 28.90 9.47 -3.06
C ILE A 333 28.77 10.73 -3.94
N TYR A 334 29.80 11.02 -4.73
CA TYR A 334 29.72 12.10 -5.73
C TYR A 334 28.93 11.65 -6.97
N HIS A 335 28.48 12.60 -7.80
CA HIS A 335 27.66 12.36 -8.98
C HIS A 335 28.17 11.21 -9.88
N GLU A 336 29.48 11.12 -10.13
CA GLU A 336 30.07 10.01 -10.90
C GLU A 336 29.77 8.64 -10.27
N GLY A 337 29.96 8.50 -8.96
CA GLY A 337 29.68 7.25 -8.24
C GLY A 337 28.20 6.88 -8.16
N LEU A 338 27.30 7.86 -8.33
CA LEU A 338 25.87 7.61 -8.35
C LEU A 338 25.36 7.23 -9.75
N MET A 339 26.02 7.74 -10.81
CA MET A 339 25.68 7.42 -12.20
C MET A 339 26.31 6.12 -12.70
N GLY A 340 27.33 5.59 -12.01
CA GLY A 340 28.03 4.34 -12.36
C GLY A 340 29.32 4.58 -13.10
#